data_AF-A0A6S6SH91-F1
#
_entry.id   AF-A0A6S6SH91-F1
#
_cell.length_a   1.000
_cell.length_b   1.000
_cell.length_c   1.000
_cell.angle_alpha   90.00
_cell.angle_beta   90.00
_cell.angle_gamma   90.00
#
_symmetry.space_group_name_H-M   'P 1'
#
loop_
_entity.id
_entity.type
_entity.pdbx_description
1 polymer ?
#
loop_
_entity_poly.entity_id
_entity_poly.type
_entity_poly.pdbx_seq_one_letter_code
_entity_poly.pdbx_strand_id
1 'polypeptide(L)'
;MKNILGIVAVVGLMSGCVPAPKPQTTIGLGTGIGIPQASASAYGLKPHRYEMAIKNYFSTKLTRGEAGQYKFGEPKRAYKQKGFAYGGELAWKGWLVETSVATPSRTGRYLTPKPYMVLFKGEQIVEHILGNSHKLLTKVDK
;
A
#
# COMPACT_ATOMS: atom_id res chain seq x y z
N MET A 1 -9.31 41.96 -54.91
CA MET A 1 -9.49 40.89 -55.91
C MET A 1 -8.69 39.69 -55.40
N LYS A 2 -9.30 38.79 -54.62
CA LYS A 2 -10.06 37.57 -55.01
C LYS A 2 -9.18 36.52 -55.70
N ASN A 3 -9.23 35.29 -55.13
CA ASN A 3 -8.83 33.94 -55.62
C ASN A 3 -7.68 33.34 -54.78
N ILE A 4 -7.93 32.52 -53.74
CA ILE A 4 -8.35 31.09 -53.68
C ILE A 4 -7.46 30.16 -54.51
N LEU A 5 -6.72 29.28 -53.81
CA LEU A 5 -6.39 27.87 -54.08
C LEU A 5 -5.50 27.43 -52.88
N GLY A 6 -5.80 26.46 -52.02
CA GLY A 6 -6.48 25.18 -52.23
C GLY A 6 -5.43 24.08 -52.36
N ILE A 7 -4.74 23.69 -51.28
CA ILE A 7 -3.92 22.47 -51.25
C ILE A 7 -4.28 21.63 -50.02
N VAL A 8 -4.90 20.50 -50.32
CA VAL A 8 -5.24 19.39 -49.44
C VAL A 8 -3.95 18.66 -49.08
N ALA A 9 -3.57 18.63 -47.80
CA ALA A 9 -2.50 17.78 -47.31
C ALA A 9 -3.09 16.40 -46.93
N VAL A 10 -2.68 15.39 -47.68
CA VAL A 10 -3.06 13.98 -47.55
C VAL A 10 -2.50 13.42 -46.24
N VAL A 11 -3.38 12.89 -45.39
CA VAL A 11 -3.03 12.13 -44.18
C VAL A 11 -2.55 10.74 -44.62
N GLY A 12 -1.24 10.53 -44.61
CA GLY A 12 -0.63 9.21 -44.75
C GLY A 12 -0.80 8.39 -43.47
N LEU A 13 -1.82 7.55 -43.41
CA LEU A 13 -1.93 6.48 -42.41
C LEU A 13 -0.89 5.40 -42.75
N MET A 14 0.30 5.51 -42.16
CA MET A 14 1.25 4.40 -42.12
C MET A 14 0.68 3.35 -41.17
N SER A 15 -0.03 2.36 -41.73
CA SER A 15 -0.41 1.12 -41.07
C SER A 15 0.84 0.29 -40.76
N GLY A 16 1.53 0.64 -39.67
CA GLY A 16 2.53 -0.22 -39.06
C GLY A 16 1.83 -1.31 -38.26
N CYS A 17 1.92 -2.56 -38.72
CA CYS A 17 1.54 -3.73 -37.94
C CYS A 17 2.48 -3.85 -36.72
N VAL A 18 2.10 -3.26 -35.59
CA VAL A 18 2.73 -3.57 -34.30
C VAL A 18 2.28 -4.98 -33.90
N PRO A 19 3.19 -5.94 -33.68
CA PRO A 19 2.80 -7.26 -33.19
C PRO A 19 2.11 -7.10 -31.83
N ALA A 20 0.86 -7.53 -31.74
CA ALA A 20 0.15 -7.58 -30.48
C ALA A 20 0.95 -8.45 -29.48
N PRO A 21 1.18 -7.99 -28.23
CA PRO A 21 1.79 -8.84 -27.22
C PRO A 21 0.86 -10.05 -26.99
N LYS A 22 1.38 -11.24 -27.25
CA LYS A 22 0.69 -12.51 -27.02
C LYS A 22 0.28 -12.56 -25.54
N PRO A 23 -1.01 -12.77 -25.20
CA PRO A 23 -1.37 -13.10 -23.84
C PRO A 23 -0.69 -14.43 -23.49
N GLN A 24 0.21 -14.41 -22.51
CA GLN A 24 0.74 -15.63 -21.91
C GLN A 24 -0.37 -16.23 -21.04
N THR A 25 -1.25 -16.99 -21.68
CA THR A 25 -2.23 -17.83 -21.01
C THR A 25 -1.51 -19.06 -20.47
N THR A 26 -0.86 -18.92 -19.32
CA THR A 26 -0.45 -20.10 -18.55
C THR A 26 -1.71 -20.71 -17.94
N ILE A 27 -2.35 -21.62 -18.67
CA ILE A 27 -3.38 -22.50 -18.13
C ILE A 27 -2.65 -23.58 -17.34
N GLY A 28 -2.36 -23.28 -16.08
CA GLY A 28 -2.04 -24.30 -15.10
C GLY A 28 -3.33 -24.98 -14.64
N LEU A 29 -3.68 -26.11 -15.26
CA LEU A 29 -4.61 -27.06 -14.66
C LEU A 29 -3.94 -27.63 -13.40
N GLY A 30 -4.26 -27.03 -12.27
CA GLY A 30 -3.89 -27.51 -10.95
C GLY A 30 -5.00 -27.16 -9.99
N THR A 31 -5.82 -28.15 -9.65
CA THR A 31 -6.70 -28.09 -8.49
C THR A 31 -5.87 -27.79 -7.25
N GLY A 32 -5.88 -26.52 -6.84
CA GLY A 32 -5.23 -26.06 -5.63
C GLY A 32 -5.90 -24.78 -5.20
N ILE A 33 -6.59 -24.83 -4.06
CA ILE A 33 -6.84 -23.64 -3.24
C ILE A 33 -5.47 -23.23 -2.67
N GLY A 34 -4.59 -22.76 -3.56
CA GLY A 34 -3.27 -22.27 -3.24
C GLY A 34 -3.41 -20.80 -2.97
N ILE A 35 -3.22 -20.40 -1.71
CA ILE A 35 -2.88 -19.01 -1.38
C ILE A 35 -1.77 -18.62 -2.35
N PRO A 36 -1.94 -17.58 -3.19
CA PRO A 36 -0.93 -17.23 -4.17
C PRO A 36 0.38 -17.10 -3.42
N GLN A 37 1.36 -17.94 -3.76
CA GLN A 37 2.71 -17.88 -3.21
C GLN A 37 3.28 -16.54 -3.66
N ALA A 38 3.01 -15.53 -2.85
CA ALA A 38 3.35 -14.15 -3.14
C ALA A 38 4.87 -14.07 -3.02
N SER A 39 5.52 -14.15 -4.17
CA SER A 39 6.94 -13.86 -4.30
C SER A 39 7.24 -12.56 -3.55
N ALA A 40 8.39 -12.43 -2.90
CA ALA A 40 8.70 -11.26 -2.07
C ALA A 40 8.50 -9.91 -2.81
N SER A 41 8.66 -9.92 -4.14
CA SER A 41 8.37 -8.81 -5.06
C SER A 41 6.90 -8.33 -5.01
N ALA A 42 5.95 -9.22 -4.72
CA ALA A 42 4.52 -8.91 -4.72
C ALA A 42 4.09 -7.93 -3.62
N TYR A 43 4.84 -7.80 -2.52
CA TYR A 43 4.56 -6.88 -1.41
C TYR A 43 5.23 -5.52 -1.58
N GLY A 44 6.01 -5.33 -2.64
CA GLY A 44 6.78 -4.11 -2.88
C GLY A 44 7.99 -3.97 -1.97
N LEU A 45 8.66 -2.81 -2.06
CA LEU A 45 9.89 -2.52 -1.32
C LEU A 45 9.61 -2.42 0.18
N LYS A 46 10.49 -3.04 0.99
CA LYS A 46 10.48 -2.89 2.45
C LYS A 46 10.78 -1.43 2.80
N PRO A 47 10.02 -0.79 3.71
CA PRO A 47 10.35 0.55 4.14
C PRO A 47 11.61 0.53 5.01
N HIS A 48 12.53 1.44 4.73
CA HIS A 48 13.80 1.59 5.45
C HIS A 48 13.71 2.70 6.49
N ARG A 49 13.02 3.81 6.18
CA ARG A 49 12.90 4.98 7.09
C ARG A 49 11.54 5.04 7.77
N TYR A 50 10.94 3.87 8.03
CA TYR A 50 9.58 3.77 8.56
C TYR A 50 9.43 4.47 9.91
N GLU A 51 10.42 4.45 10.80
CA GLU A 51 10.32 5.10 12.11
C GLU A 51 10.10 6.62 11.97
N MET A 52 10.87 7.26 11.08
CA MET A 52 10.75 8.69 10.80
C MET A 52 9.43 8.99 10.10
N ALA A 53 9.02 8.16 9.14
CA ALA A 53 7.73 8.29 8.46
C ALA A 53 6.55 8.21 9.45
N ILE A 54 6.59 7.27 10.40
CA ILE A 54 5.56 7.07 11.43
C ILE A 54 5.52 8.27 12.38
N LYS A 55 6.68 8.76 12.86
CA LYS A 55 6.74 9.96 13.72
C LYS A 55 6.14 11.18 13.02
N ASN A 56 6.55 11.44 11.79
CA ASN A 56 6.05 12.56 11.00
C ASN A 56 4.54 12.43 10.75
N TYR A 57 4.07 11.23 10.38
CA TYR A 57 2.66 10.96 10.19
C TYR A 57 1.84 11.23 11.46
N PHE A 58 2.22 10.64 12.59
CA PHE A 58 1.47 10.80 13.83
C PHE A 58 1.61 12.18 14.49
N SER A 59 2.68 12.93 14.20
CA SER A 59 2.78 14.34 14.63
C SER A 59 1.62 15.20 14.12
N THR A 60 1.09 14.87 12.94
CA THR A 60 -0.05 15.58 12.33
C THR A 60 -1.40 14.96 12.67
N LYS A 61 -1.43 13.70 13.13
CA LYS A 61 -2.68 12.94 13.37
C LYS A 61 -3.07 12.87 14.84
N LEU A 62 -2.12 12.98 15.76
CA LEU A 62 -2.37 12.91 17.19
C LEU A 62 -2.07 14.25 17.84
N THR A 63 -2.93 14.65 18.77
CA THR A 63 -2.65 15.80 19.64
C THR A 63 -1.36 15.55 20.39
N ARG A 64 -0.37 16.44 20.21
CA ARG A 64 0.97 16.35 20.80
C ARG A 64 1.73 15.09 20.37
N GLY A 65 1.47 14.63 19.15
CA GLY A 65 2.16 13.48 18.56
C GLY A 65 3.66 13.73 18.37
N GLU A 66 4.06 14.98 18.13
CA GLU A 66 5.46 15.39 18.00
C GLU A 66 6.30 15.13 19.26
N ALA A 67 5.68 15.29 20.44
CA ALA A 67 6.30 15.01 21.74
C ALA A 67 5.99 13.60 22.27
N GLY A 68 5.43 12.73 21.43
CA GLY A 68 5.08 11.37 21.80
C GLY A 68 6.30 10.47 21.98
N GLN A 69 6.18 9.47 22.86
CA GLN A 69 7.09 8.34 22.90
C GLN A 69 6.58 7.23 21.99
N TYR A 70 7.48 6.71 21.16
CA TYR A 70 7.18 5.70 20.16
C TYR A 70 7.97 4.43 20.44
N LYS A 71 7.33 3.29 20.28
CA LYS A 71 8.02 1.99 20.12
C LYS A 71 7.66 1.45 18.75
N PHE A 72 8.65 0.95 18.02
CA PHE A 72 8.47 0.41 16.69
C PHE A 72 8.83 -1.08 16.69
N GLY A 73 7.99 -1.87 16.05
CA GLY A 73 8.31 -3.23 15.65
C GLY A 73 9.02 -3.25 14.30
N GLU A 74 9.52 -4.42 13.92
CA GLU A 74 10.11 -4.63 12.61
C GLU A 74 9.02 -4.64 11.52
N PRO A 75 9.32 -4.18 10.28
CA PRO A 75 8.38 -4.30 9.18
C PRO A 75 8.15 -5.77 8.81
N LYS A 76 6.90 -6.22 8.87
CA LYS A 76 6.43 -7.55 8.50
C LYS A 76 5.56 -7.48 7.25
N ARG A 77 5.62 -8.49 6.38
CA ARG A 77 4.72 -8.59 5.23
C ARG A 77 3.30 -8.87 5.70
N ALA A 78 2.35 -8.17 5.11
CA ALA A 78 0.94 -8.35 5.43
C ALA A 78 0.06 -8.10 4.21
N TYR A 79 -1.17 -8.61 4.27
CA TYR A 79 -2.20 -8.28 3.31
C TYR A 79 -3.55 -8.09 4.00
N LYS A 80 -4.42 -7.32 3.37
CA LYS A 80 -5.77 -7.01 3.83
C LYS A 80 -6.77 -7.51 2.79
N GLN A 81 -7.79 -8.21 3.23
CA GLN A 81 -8.90 -8.65 2.36
C GLN A 81 -10.03 -7.62 2.36
N LYS A 82 -10.72 -7.49 1.23
CA LYS A 82 -12.05 -6.88 1.17
C LYS A 82 -12.98 -7.86 1.89
N GLY A 83 -13.81 -7.37 2.81
CA GLY A 83 -14.62 -8.22 3.69
C GLY A 83 -15.45 -9.26 2.94
N PHE A 84 -15.94 -10.27 3.65
CA PHE A 84 -16.61 -11.45 3.08
C PHE A 84 -17.76 -11.16 2.09
N ALA A 85 -18.45 -10.02 2.25
CA ALA A 85 -19.50 -9.59 1.33
C ALA A 85 -19.01 -9.36 -0.12
N TYR A 86 -17.71 -9.16 -0.32
CA TYR A 86 -17.09 -8.90 -1.62
C TYR A 86 -16.21 -10.07 -2.09
N GLY A 87 -16.55 -11.30 -1.72
CA GLY A 87 -15.87 -12.51 -2.21
C GLY A 87 -14.45 -12.71 -1.66
N GLY A 88 -14.03 -11.96 -0.62
CA GLY A 88 -12.72 -12.13 0.01
C GLY A 88 -11.54 -11.64 -0.85
N GLU A 89 -11.81 -10.81 -1.86
CA GLU A 89 -10.76 -10.25 -2.73
C GLU A 89 -9.66 -9.54 -1.95
N LEU A 90 -8.45 -9.50 -2.49
CA LEU A 90 -7.33 -8.77 -1.88
C LEU A 90 -7.55 -7.26 -2.00
N ALA A 91 -7.74 -6.56 -0.87
CA ALA A 91 -7.86 -5.10 -0.84
C ALA A 91 -6.48 -4.42 -0.91
N TRP A 92 -5.50 -5.00 -0.23
CA TRP A 92 -4.17 -4.44 -0.09
C TRP A 92 -3.14 -5.52 0.21
N LYS A 93 -1.91 -5.30 -0.25
CA LYS A 93 -0.72 -6.07 0.09
C LYS A 93 0.47 -5.13 0.24
N GLY A 94 1.28 -5.35 1.25
CA GLY A 94 2.45 -4.52 1.51
C GLY A 94 3.17 -4.89 2.80
N TRP A 95 3.73 -3.87 3.43
CA TRP A 95 4.45 -4.00 4.69
C TRP A 95 3.63 -3.43 5.83
N LEU A 96 3.70 -4.06 6.99
CA LEU A 96 3.03 -3.67 8.20
C LEU A 96 4.06 -3.45 9.29
N VAL A 97 3.97 -2.31 9.96
CA VAL A 97 4.77 -2.00 11.13
C VAL A 97 3.85 -1.85 12.32
N GLU A 98 4.08 -2.65 13.35
CA GLU A 98 3.42 -2.51 14.63
C GLU A 98 4.11 -1.40 15.41
N THR A 99 3.35 -0.47 15.97
CA THR A 99 3.91 0.63 16.76
C THR A 99 3.02 0.94 17.95
N SER A 100 3.61 1.37 19.05
CA SER A 100 2.85 1.90 20.19
C SER A 100 3.23 3.35 20.41
N VAL A 101 2.23 4.23 20.52
CA VAL A 101 2.44 5.67 20.71
C VAL A 101 1.84 6.11 22.04
N ALA A 102 2.65 6.74 22.89
CA ALA A 102 2.23 7.37 24.13
C ALA A 102 2.42 8.88 24.00
N THR A 103 1.35 9.65 24.00
CA THR A 103 1.42 11.12 23.91
C THR A 103 1.32 11.77 25.29
N PRO A 104 1.97 12.93 25.51
CA PRO A 104 1.83 13.67 26.75
C PRO A 104 0.46 14.36 26.85
N SER A 105 -0.16 14.26 28.03
CA SER A 105 -1.36 15.02 28.41
C SER A 105 -1.04 16.50 28.65
N ARG A 106 -2.08 17.32 28.89
CA ARG A 106 -1.92 18.76 29.18
C ARG A 106 -0.93 19.05 30.31
N THR A 107 -0.87 18.18 31.31
CA THR A 107 -0.04 18.33 32.51
C THR A 107 1.37 17.75 32.36
N GLY A 108 1.74 17.24 31.18
CA GLY A 108 3.06 16.67 30.91
C GLY A 108 3.20 15.18 31.26
N ARG A 109 2.18 14.56 31.88
CA ARG A 109 2.17 13.11 32.11
C ARG A 109 1.86 12.37 30.80
N TYR A 110 2.58 11.29 30.53
CA TYR A 110 2.29 10.44 29.37
C TYR A 110 1.00 9.64 29.58
N LEU A 111 0.18 9.62 28.53
CA LEU A 111 -1.01 8.78 28.46
C LEU A 111 -0.64 7.31 28.23
N THR A 112 -1.58 6.42 28.52
CA THR A 112 -1.44 4.99 28.22
C THR A 112 -1.04 4.78 26.75
N PRO A 113 0.05 4.03 26.47
CA PRO A 113 0.47 3.77 25.11
C PRO A 113 -0.64 3.09 24.31
N LYS A 114 -0.95 3.65 23.13
CA LYS A 114 -1.93 3.09 22.21
C LYS A 114 -1.23 2.30 21.11
N PRO A 115 -1.59 1.03 20.88
CA PRO A 115 -1.03 0.24 19.78
C PRO A 115 -1.67 0.64 18.45
N TYR A 116 -0.86 0.64 17.40
CA TYR A 116 -1.25 0.88 16.02
C TYR A 116 -0.57 -0.11 15.09
N MET A 117 -1.28 -0.52 14.05
CA MET A 117 -0.73 -1.19 12.88
C MET A 117 -0.67 -0.17 11.75
N VAL A 118 0.53 0.12 11.26
CA VAL A 118 0.76 1.06 10.17
C VAL A 118 1.07 0.30 8.90
N LEU A 119 0.27 0.52 7.86
CA LEU A 119 0.36 -0.17 6.57
C LEU A 119 1.17 0.69 5.60
N PHE A 120 2.16 0.08 4.97
CA PHE A 120 3.15 0.68 4.09
C PHE A 120 3.12 0.08 2.69
N LYS A 121 3.34 0.94 1.69
CA LYS A 121 3.67 0.53 0.32
C LYS A 121 4.92 1.27 -0.11
N GLY A 122 6.07 0.60 -0.10
CA GLY A 122 7.36 1.29 -0.13
C GLY A 122 7.53 2.13 1.14
N GLU A 123 8.02 3.37 1.00
CA GLU A 123 8.18 4.32 2.12
C GLU A 123 6.89 5.07 2.51
N GLN A 124 5.79 4.89 1.76
CA GLN A 124 4.56 5.63 1.99
C GLN A 124 3.61 4.88 2.94
N ILE A 125 3.09 5.60 3.94
CA ILE A 125 2.00 5.13 4.80
C ILE A 125 0.70 5.23 4.03
N VAL A 126 0.02 4.10 3.86
CA VAL A 126 -1.27 3.99 3.17
C VAL A 126 -2.42 4.13 4.16
N GLU A 127 -2.32 3.45 5.30
CA GLU A 127 -3.37 3.38 6.31
C GLU A 127 -2.75 3.14 7.69
N HIS A 128 -3.45 3.53 8.74
CA HIS A 128 -3.14 3.12 10.12
C HIS A 128 -4.41 2.58 10.77
N ILE A 129 -4.26 1.56 11.61
CA ILE A 129 -5.35 0.89 12.30
C ILE A 129 -5.01 0.89 13.79
N LEU A 130 -5.95 1.33 14.64
CA LEU A 130 -5.79 1.25 16.09
C LEU A 130 -5.93 -0.21 16.56
N GLY A 131 -5.00 -0.69 17.37
CA GLY A 131 -4.98 -2.06 17.90
C GLY A 131 -3.77 -2.88 17.44
N ASN A 132 -3.67 -4.10 17.98
CA ASN A 132 -2.62 -5.09 17.63
C ASN A 132 -3.09 -6.16 16.62
N SER A 133 -4.40 -6.24 16.39
CA SER A 133 -5.03 -7.23 15.52
C SER A 133 -6.23 -6.62 14.79
N HIS A 134 -6.45 -7.08 13.56
CA HIS A 134 -7.59 -6.66 12.74
C HIS A 134 -8.10 -7.86 11.94
N LYS A 135 -9.42 -8.09 11.95
CA LYS A 135 -10.06 -9.31 11.42
C LYS A 135 -9.72 -9.60 9.96
N LEU A 136 -9.59 -8.54 9.14
CA LEU A 136 -9.33 -8.66 7.70
C LEU A 136 -7.85 -8.55 7.33
N LEU A 137 -6.96 -8.43 8.32
CA LEU A 137 -5.54 -8.22 8.11
C LEU A 137 -4.79 -9.49 8.51
N THR A 138 -4.02 -10.04 7.58
CA THR A 138 -3.22 -11.24 7.80
C THR A 138 -1.74 -10.89 7.71
N LYS A 139 -1.00 -11.21 8.76
CA LYS A 139 0.47 -11.11 8.81
C LYS A 139 1.04 -12.39 8.21
N VAL A 140 1.98 -12.21 7.28
CA VAL A 140 2.63 -13.33 6.57
C VAL A 140 3.82 -13.82 7.35
N ASP A 141 4.57 -12.90 7.96
CA ASP A 141 5.73 -13.21 8.78
C ASP A 141 5.29 -13.44 10.24
N LYS A 142 5.82 -14.49 10.87
CA LYS A 142 5.61 -14.80 12.29
C LYS A 142 6.50 -13.93 13.15
#